data_AF-A0A960CNB5-F1
#
_entry.id   AF-A0A960CNB5-F1
#
_cell.length_a   1.000
_cell.length_b   1.000
_cell.length_c   1.000
_cell.angle_alpha   90.00
_cell.angle_beta   90.00
_cell.angle_gamma   90.00
#
_symmetry.space_group_name_H-M   'P 1'
#
loop_
_entity.id
_entity.type
_entity.pdbx_description
1 polymer ?
#
loop_
_entity_poly.entity_id
_entity_poly.type
_entity_poly.pdbx_seq_one_letter_code
_entity_poly.pdbx_strand_id
1 'polypeptide(L)'
;MSTASGRTTTSRWERLRVPLGGSTSDLADLLAILELIPVGDDVFTGAHPRKNPVRTFGGQLMAQAFVAATRSLVHDLPPSALSVHFIAGGDPAHDIEFHVARLRDERRFANR
;
A
#
# COMPACT_ATOMS: atom_id res chain seq x y z
N MET A 1 -21.83 38.55 10.58
CA MET A 1 -21.28 38.64 9.21
C MET A 1 -19.87 38.07 9.25
N SER A 2 -19.68 36.77 8.99
CA SER A 2 -19.47 36.16 7.64
C SER A 2 -18.32 36.86 6.91
N THR A 3 -17.19 36.24 6.54
CA THR A 3 -16.99 34.91 5.97
C THR A 3 -15.58 34.36 6.24
N ALA A 4 -15.48 33.09 6.63
CA ALA A 4 -14.26 32.30 6.58
C ALA A 4 -13.98 31.90 5.12
N SER A 5 -12.83 32.31 4.59
CA SER A 5 -12.35 31.90 3.26
C SER A 5 -11.79 30.48 3.32
N GLY A 6 -12.65 29.50 3.09
CA GLY A 6 -12.28 28.10 2.95
C GLY A 6 -11.38 27.89 1.73
N ARG A 7 -10.09 27.65 1.98
CA ARG A 7 -9.20 27.06 0.98
C ARG A 7 -9.55 25.58 0.89
N THR A 8 -10.35 25.22 -0.11
CA THR A 8 -10.57 23.81 -0.49
C THR A 8 -9.27 23.27 -1.06
N THR A 9 -8.46 22.62 -0.21
CA THR A 9 -7.39 21.73 -0.64
C THR A 9 -8.04 20.54 -1.32
N THR A 10 -8.20 20.59 -2.64
CA THR A 10 -8.47 19.38 -3.43
C THR A 10 -7.33 18.41 -3.16
N SER A 11 -7.66 17.34 -2.46
CA SER A 11 -6.66 16.39 -1.98
C SER A 11 -6.00 15.72 -3.18
N ARG A 12 -4.67 15.62 -3.17
CA ARG A 12 -3.87 14.93 -4.21
C ARG A 12 -4.38 13.48 -4.44
N TRP A 13 -5.10 12.95 -3.47
CA TRP A 13 -5.72 11.62 -3.36
C TRP A 13 -6.93 11.42 -4.29
N GLU A 14 -7.63 12.48 -4.70
CA GLU A 14 -8.69 12.36 -5.71
C GLU A 14 -8.15 12.09 -7.11
N ARG A 15 -6.89 12.49 -7.39
CA ARG A 15 -6.25 12.33 -8.70
C ARG A 15 -5.59 10.97 -8.92
N LEU A 16 -5.21 10.26 -7.86
CA LEU A 16 -4.63 8.92 -7.94
C LEU A 16 -5.67 7.82 -7.76
N ARG A 17 -6.95 8.20 -7.71
CA ARG A 17 -8.08 7.28 -7.59
C ARG A 17 -8.17 6.46 -8.87
N VAL A 18 -7.52 5.28 -8.86
CA VAL A 18 -7.43 4.39 -10.02
C VAL A 18 -8.84 4.19 -10.60
N PRO A 19 -9.06 4.48 -11.91
CA PRO A 19 -10.34 4.31 -12.55
C PRO A 19 -10.59 2.82 -12.76
N LEU A 20 -11.13 2.15 -11.73
CA LEU A 20 -11.60 0.77 -11.86
C LEU A 20 -12.99 0.81 -12.50
N GLY A 21 -13.02 0.73 -13.83
CA GLY A 21 -14.25 0.74 -14.62
C GLY A 21 -13.99 0.69 -16.12
N GLY A 22 -13.80 -0.52 -16.65
CA GLY A 22 -13.77 -0.80 -18.09
C GLY A 22 -12.89 -1.99 -18.44
N SER A 23 -13.51 -3.15 -18.77
CA SER A 23 -12.92 -4.34 -19.41
C SER A 23 -11.41 -4.58 -19.20
N THR A 24 -10.98 -4.51 -17.96
CA THR A 24 -9.61 -4.79 -17.52
C THR A 24 -9.70 -6.04 -16.65
N SER A 25 -8.84 -7.02 -16.89
CA SER A 25 -8.91 -8.31 -16.19
C SER A 25 -8.76 -8.11 -14.69
N ASP A 26 -9.39 -8.96 -13.86
CA ASP A 26 -9.23 -8.92 -12.39
C ASP A 26 -7.74 -8.95 -11.96
N LEU A 27 -6.87 -9.51 -12.81
CA LEU A 27 -5.42 -9.46 -12.64
C LEU A 27 -4.86 -8.04 -12.69
N ALA A 28 -5.29 -7.22 -13.63
CA ALA A 28 -4.81 -5.84 -13.74
C ALA A 28 -5.34 -4.96 -12.59
N ASP A 29 -6.56 -5.22 -12.10
CA ASP A 29 -7.06 -4.62 -10.86
C ASP A 29 -6.18 -5.01 -9.67
N LEU A 30 -5.82 -6.29 -9.55
CA LEU A 30 -4.90 -6.78 -8.51
C LEU A 30 -3.53 -6.10 -8.60
N LEU A 31 -2.94 -6.04 -9.79
CA LEU A 31 -1.63 -5.40 -9.99
C LEU A 31 -1.67 -3.92 -9.64
N ALA A 32 -2.75 -3.20 -9.96
CA ALA A 32 -2.90 -1.80 -9.60
C ALA A 32 -2.94 -1.57 -8.08
N ILE A 33 -3.49 -2.49 -7.30
CA ILE A 33 -3.51 -2.42 -5.82
C ILE A 33 -2.10 -2.64 -5.23
N LEU A 34 -1.24 -3.38 -5.92
CA LEU A 34 0.14 -3.62 -5.51
C LEU A 34 1.08 -2.45 -5.85
N GLU A 35 0.62 -1.47 -6.62
CA GLU A 35 1.38 -0.25 -6.90
C GLU A 35 1.30 0.72 -5.72
N LEU A 36 2.21 0.53 -4.76
CA LEU A 36 2.31 1.39 -3.57
C LEU A 36 2.93 2.75 -3.89
N ILE A 37 2.48 3.77 -3.18
CA ILE A 37 2.99 5.13 -3.30
C ILE A 37 4.06 5.35 -2.22
N PRO A 38 5.32 5.65 -2.56
CA PRO A 38 6.32 6.04 -1.55
C PRO A 38 5.99 7.42 -1.01
N VAL A 39 5.94 7.54 0.32
CA VAL A 39 5.63 8.81 1.02
C VAL A 39 6.74 9.26 1.96
N GLY A 40 7.77 8.44 2.16
CA GLY A 40 8.98 8.76 2.91
C GLY A 40 10.03 7.66 2.75
N ASP A 41 11.12 7.78 3.50
CA ASP A 41 12.14 6.73 3.56
C ASP A 41 11.56 5.49 4.23
N ASP A 42 11.50 4.39 3.49
CA ASP A 42 10.92 3.12 3.95
C ASP A 42 9.43 3.22 4.39
N VAL A 43 8.71 4.25 3.92
CA VAL A 43 7.27 4.43 4.18
C VAL A 43 6.49 4.46 2.87
N PHE A 44 5.48 3.61 2.79
CA PHE A 44 4.65 3.42 1.60
C PHE A 44 3.16 3.46 1.95
N THR A 45 2.33 4.01 1.08
CA THR A 45 0.88 3.98 1.21
C THR A 45 0.29 3.05 0.16
N GLY A 46 -0.55 2.11 0.59
CA GLY A 46 -1.34 1.24 -0.29
C GLY A 46 -2.78 1.71 -0.40
N ALA A 47 -3.31 1.66 -1.61
CA ALA A 47 -4.71 1.97 -1.89
C ALA A 47 -5.61 0.75 -1.68
N HIS A 48 -6.89 1.00 -1.42
CA HIS A 48 -7.93 -0.02 -1.43
C HIS A 48 -8.66 -0.08 -2.77
N PRO A 49 -9.07 -1.28 -3.22
CA PRO A 49 -9.97 -1.41 -4.37
C PRO A 49 -11.30 -0.69 -4.12
N ARG A 50 -11.87 -0.08 -5.16
CA ARG A 50 -13.21 0.55 -5.11
C ARG A 50 -14.32 -0.43 -4.74
N LYS A 51 -14.15 -1.72 -5.03
CA LYS A 51 -14.99 -2.79 -4.50
C LYS A 51 -14.65 -2.86 -3.01
N ASN A 52 -15.46 -2.24 -2.16
CA ASN A 52 -15.24 -2.17 -0.72
C ASN A 52 -15.90 -3.39 -0.04
N PRO A 53 -15.19 -4.51 0.18
CA PRO A 53 -15.67 -5.54 1.09
C PRO A 53 -15.77 -4.96 2.51
N VAL A 54 -16.56 -5.60 3.37
CA VAL A 54 -16.79 -5.16 4.76
C VAL A 54 -15.49 -5.05 5.58
N ARG A 55 -14.40 -5.71 5.16
CA ARG A 55 -13.07 -5.66 5.79
C ARG A 55 -11.96 -5.78 4.74
N THR A 56 -10.80 -5.20 5.00
CA THR A 56 -9.61 -5.42 4.16
C THR A 56 -9.23 -6.89 4.17
N PHE A 57 -9.01 -7.46 2.98
CA PHE A 57 -8.61 -8.85 2.84
C PHE A 57 -7.16 -9.04 3.33
N GLY A 58 -6.93 -10.04 4.19
CA GLY A 58 -5.60 -10.31 4.75
C GLY A 58 -4.54 -10.57 3.69
N GLY A 59 -4.91 -11.21 2.58
CA GLY A 59 -4.00 -11.43 1.45
C GLY A 59 -3.57 -10.13 0.75
N GLN A 60 -4.45 -9.12 0.68
CA GLN A 60 -4.10 -7.81 0.13
C GLN A 60 -3.07 -7.12 1.04
N LEU A 61 -3.36 -7.07 2.35
CA LEU A 61 -2.46 -6.53 3.36
C LEU A 61 -1.07 -7.17 3.31
N MET A 62 -1.04 -8.51 3.26
CA MET A 62 0.19 -9.29 3.14
C MET A 62 0.95 -8.98 1.85
N ALA A 63 0.27 -8.95 0.71
CA ALA A 63 0.90 -8.69 -0.58
C ALA A 63 1.47 -7.27 -0.68
N GLN A 64 0.72 -6.27 -0.19
CA GLN A 64 1.19 -4.89 -0.13
C GLN A 64 2.37 -4.74 0.83
N ALA A 65 2.32 -5.31 2.04
CA ALA A 65 3.45 -5.29 2.97
C ALA A 65 4.71 -5.93 2.36
N PHE A 66 4.55 -7.03 1.62
CA PHE A 66 5.62 -7.69 0.90
C PHE A 66 6.22 -6.81 -0.21
N VAL A 67 5.39 -6.11 -0.99
CA VAL A 67 5.86 -5.15 -2.00
C VAL A 67 6.61 -3.97 -1.36
N ALA A 68 6.13 -3.43 -0.24
CA ALA A 68 6.83 -2.38 0.50
C ALA A 68 8.23 -2.84 0.94
N ALA A 69 8.31 -4.03 1.56
CA ALA A 69 9.56 -4.61 2.02
C ALA A 69 10.56 -4.83 0.88
N THR A 70 10.11 -5.41 -0.24
CA THR A 70 10.98 -5.66 -1.40
C THR A 70 11.47 -4.38 -2.08
N ARG A 71 10.63 -3.32 -2.14
CA ARG A 71 11.04 -2.01 -2.69
C ARG A 71 12.08 -1.28 -1.84
N SER A 72 12.23 -1.65 -0.56
CA SER A 72 13.25 -1.10 0.34
C SER A 72 14.62 -1.81 0.27
N LEU A 73 14.75 -2.84 -0.57
CA LEU A 73 15.99 -3.61 -0.68
C LEU A 73 17.08 -2.82 -1.40
N VAL A 74 18.30 -2.86 -0.88
CA VAL A 74 19.48 -2.27 -1.52
C VAL A 74 20.02 -3.17 -2.65
N HIS A 75 19.83 -4.48 -2.51
CA HIS A 75 20.24 -5.50 -3.46
C HIS A 75 19.01 -6.29 -3.91
N ASP A 76 18.97 -6.67 -5.19
CA ASP A 76 17.93 -7.54 -5.71
C ASP A 76 18.09 -8.96 -5.11
N LEU A 77 17.23 -9.30 -4.17
CA LEU A 77 17.26 -10.55 -3.40
C LEU A 77 15.90 -11.24 -3.52
N PRO A 78 15.85 -12.52 -3.95
CA PRO A 78 14.60 -13.23 -4.01
C PRO A 78 14.07 -13.49 -2.59
N PRO A 79 12.74 -13.49 -2.40
CA PRO A 79 12.15 -13.82 -1.11
C PRO A 79 12.42 -15.28 -0.74
N SER A 80 12.83 -15.50 0.51
CA SER A 80 13.09 -16.84 1.05
C SER A 80 12.00 -17.31 2.01
N ALA A 81 11.49 -16.41 2.85
CA ALA A 81 10.42 -16.67 3.79
C ALA A 81 9.69 -15.36 4.14
N LEU A 82 8.41 -15.47 4.52
CA LEU A 82 7.60 -14.37 5.02
C LEU A 82 6.74 -14.88 6.18
N SER A 83 6.78 -14.19 7.31
CA SER A 83 5.88 -14.43 8.45
C SER A 83 4.98 -13.22 8.63
N VAL A 84 3.68 -13.46 8.82
CA VAL A 84 2.68 -12.39 8.98
C VAL A 84 1.79 -12.71 10.17
N HIS A 85 1.61 -11.69 11.02
CA HIS A 85 0.69 -11.75 12.15
C HIS A 85 -0.35 -10.66 12.00
N PHE A 86 -1.62 -11.04 11.90
CA PHE A 86 -2.74 -10.10 11.82
C PHE A 86 -3.24 -9.79 13.23
N ILE A 87 -3.08 -8.55 13.66
CA ILE A 87 -3.48 -8.10 15.00
C ILE A 87 -4.91 -7.53 15.00
N ALA A 88 -5.26 -6.79 13.95
CA ALA A 88 -6.58 -6.17 13.78
C ALA A 88 -7.01 -6.21 12.32
N GLY A 89 -8.32 -6.20 12.08
CA GLY A 89 -8.88 -6.05 10.74
C GLY A 89 -8.76 -4.60 10.27
N GLY A 90 -8.24 -4.39 9.06
CA GLY A 90 -8.16 -3.07 8.44
C GLY A 90 -9.54 -2.47 8.14
N ASP A 91 -9.64 -1.14 8.29
CA ASP A 91 -10.80 -0.36 7.87
C ASP A 91 -10.69 -0.01 6.38
N PRO A 92 -11.58 -0.51 5.51
CA PRO A 92 -11.56 -0.22 4.07
C PRO A 92 -11.82 1.25 3.72
N ALA A 93 -12.29 2.07 4.67
CA ALA A 93 -12.52 3.49 4.44
C ALA A 93 -11.23 4.33 4.50
N HIS A 94 -10.13 3.76 4.99
CA HIS A 94 -8.86 4.45 5.19
C HIS A 94 -7.73 3.72 4.48
N ASP A 95 -6.84 4.46 3.83
CA ASP A 95 -5.62 3.90 3.22
C ASP A 95 -4.71 3.28 4.30
N ILE A 96 -3.88 2.32 3.91
CA ILE A 96 -2.92 1.69 4.81
C ILE A 96 -1.53 2.23 4.56
N GLU A 97 -0.89 2.70 5.63
CA GLU A 97 0.52 3.05 5.63
C GLU A 97 1.36 1.85 6.08
N PHE A 98 2.41 1.55 5.31
CA PHE A 98 3.36 0.49 5.55
C PHE A 98 4.71 1.13 5.91
N HIS A 99 5.15 0.90 7.14
CA HIS A 99 6.48 1.28 7.60
C HIS A 99 7.37 0.04 7.55
N VAL A 100 8.47 0.15 6.82
CA VAL A 100 9.44 -0.94 6.68
C VAL A 100 10.61 -0.69 7.62
N ALA A 101 10.96 -1.69 8.43
CA ALA A 101 12.09 -1.60 9.35
C ALA A 101 13.26 -2.43 8.81
N ARG A 102 14.41 -1.80 8.53
CA ARG A 102 15.60 -2.53 8.08
C ARG A 102 16.28 -3.21 9.26
N LEU A 103 15.99 -4.48 9.48
CA LEU A 103 16.59 -5.25 10.58
C LEU A 103 18.00 -5.74 10.24
N ARG A 104 18.24 -6.13 8.99
CA ARG A 104 19.56 -6.57 8.51
C ARG A 104 19.70 -6.38 7.00
N ASP A 105 20.89 -5.95 6.57
CA ASP A 105 21.27 -5.80 5.16
C ASP A 105 22.65 -6.38 4.89
N GLU A 106 22.69 -7.45 4.10
CA GLU A 106 23.90 -8.14 3.67
C GLU A 106 23.81 -8.36 2.16
N ARG A 107 24.95 -8.59 1.50
CA ARG A 107 25.01 -8.84 0.05
C ARG A 107 24.14 -10.01 -0.43
N ARG A 108 23.85 -10.99 0.44
CA ARG A 108 23.08 -12.21 0.11
C ARG A 108 21.86 -12.42 1.01
N PHE A 109 21.58 -11.49 1.92
CA PHE A 109 20.54 -11.66 2.93
C PHE A 109 20.00 -10.31 3.38
N ALA A 110 18.69 -10.19 3.48
CA ALA A 110 18.03 -9.01 4.02
C ALA A 110 16.86 -9.42 4.91
N ASN A 111 16.61 -8.64 5.96
CA ASN A 111 15.45 -8.81 6.84
C ASN A 111 14.74 -7.45 7.00
N ARG A 112 13.41 -7.48 6.96
CA ARG A 112 12.50 -6.34 6.89
C ARG A 112 11.35 -6.50 7.86
#